data_AF-A0A371JIX8-F1
#
_entry.id   AF-A0A371JIX8-F1
#
_cell.length_a   1.000
_cell.length_b   1.000
_cell.length_c   1.000
_cell.angle_alpha   90.00
_cell.angle_beta   90.00
_cell.angle_gamma   90.00
#
_symmetry.space_group_name_H-M   'P 1'
#
loop_
_entity.id
_entity.type
_entity.pdbx_description
1 polymer ?
#
loop_
_entity_poly.entity_id
_entity_poly.type
_entity_poly.pdbx_seq_one_letter_code
_entity_poly.pdbx_strand_id
1 'polypeptide(L)'
;MKVILLNEYLFGDMKVMYFIDNETKNVELMLVPIDTQIVNWDEKKQSVDSLVQLKIVGDTYLGGYAGGVTMRQGESTTLLKYKEQKFNSMEEKDQIITTLKDDRGYEVKHYLTWYKNSKSLNTFTKFYNKSSDIVTLEMISSFSIGGITPFTTGDAYHTLKAHRLRSVWSMEGRLETNTIEDFQ
;
A
#
# COMPACT_ATOMS: atom_id res chain seq x y z
N MET A 1 -6.71 16.94 8.34
CA MET A 1 -6.63 15.85 7.37
C MET A 1 -8.00 15.55 6.78
N LYS A 2 -8.28 16.01 5.54
CA LYS A 2 -9.52 15.67 4.82
C LYS A 2 -9.21 14.54 3.83
N VAL A 3 -9.36 13.30 4.28
CA VAL A 3 -9.22 12.12 3.41
C VAL A 3 -10.46 11.98 2.55
N ILE A 4 -10.26 11.74 1.25
CA ILE A 4 -11.35 11.55 0.29
C ILE A 4 -11.11 10.31 -0.56
N LEU A 5 -12.18 9.72 -1.06
CA LEU A 5 -12.10 8.69 -2.09
C LEU A 5 -11.61 9.33 -3.38
N LEU A 6 -10.45 8.88 -3.88
CA LEU A 6 -9.85 9.32 -5.13
C LEU A 6 -10.55 8.63 -6.32
N ASN A 7 -10.60 7.31 -6.32
CA ASN A 7 -11.25 6.49 -7.34
C ASN A 7 -11.68 5.14 -6.75
N GLU A 8 -12.70 4.54 -7.38
CA GLU A 8 -13.18 3.19 -7.07
C GLU A 8 -13.27 2.38 -8.37
N TYR A 9 -12.88 1.11 -8.31
CA TYR A 9 -12.95 0.16 -9.40
C TYR A 9 -13.53 -1.17 -8.91
N LEU A 10 -14.29 -1.84 -9.77
CA LEU A 10 -14.89 -3.14 -9.49
C LEU A 10 -14.20 -4.21 -10.36
N PHE A 11 -13.66 -5.24 -9.73
CA PHE A 11 -12.95 -6.34 -10.37
C PHE A 11 -13.45 -7.67 -9.83
N GLY A 12 -14.35 -8.33 -10.57
CA GLY A 12 -15.00 -9.54 -10.09
C GLY A 12 -15.82 -9.27 -8.82
N ASP A 13 -15.50 -9.96 -7.73
CA ASP A 13 -16.09 -9.80 -6.41
C ASP A 13 -15.33 -8.80 -5.52
N MET A 14 -14.32 -8.11 -6.06
CA MET A 14 -13.48 -7.17 -5.35
C MET A 14 -13.83 -5.72 -5.68
N LYS A 15 -13.88 -4.89 -4.65
CA LYS A 15 -13.91 -3.43 -4.72
C LYS A 15 -12.52 -2.91 -4.39
N VAL A 16 -11.96 -2.15 -5.33
CA VAL A 16 -10.62 -1.55 -5.25
C VAL A 16 -10.80 -0.05 -5.06
N MET A 17 -10.46 0.43 -3.87
CA MET A 17 -10.68 1.82 -3.47
C MET A 17 -9.35 2.51 -3.25
N TYR A 18 -9.15 3.66 -3.88
CA TYR A 18 -8.01 4.53 -3.62
C TYR A 18 -8.46 5.71 -2.79
N PHE A 19 -7.85 5.92 -1.63
CA PHE A 19 -8.08 7.10 -0.80
C PHE A 19 -6.89 8.04 -0.91
N ILE A 20 -7.13 9.35 -0.86
CA ILE A 20 -6.08 10.36 -0.86
C ILE A 20 -6.25 11.31 0.32
N ASP A 21 -5.16 11.58 1.02
CA ASP A 21 -5.09 12.69 1.95
C ASP A 21 -4.83 13.99 1.18
N ASN A 22 -5.75 14.95 1.29
CA ASN A 22 -5.60 16.23 0.60
C ASN A 22 -4.44 17.09 1.08
N GLU A 23 -3.94 16.88 2.30
CA GLU A 23 -2.81 17.63 2.87
C GLU A 23 -1.48 17.03 2.42
N THR A 24 -1.22 15.76 2.74
CA THR A 24 0.05 15.10 2.42
C THR A 24 0.16 14.65 0.96
N LYS A 25 -0.97 14.52 0.25
CA LYS A 25 -1.07 13.87 -1.08
C LYS A 25 -0.63 12.41 -1.08
N ASN A 26 -0.59 11.76 0.07
CA ASN A 26 -0.43 10.31 0.16
C ASN A 26 -1.70 9.61 -0.34
N VAL A 27 -1.51 8.47 -0.99
CA VAL A 27 -2.59 7.64 -1.51
C VAL A 27 -2.53 6.28 -0.83
N GLU A 28 -3.67 5.77 -0.37
CA GLU A 28 -3.82 4.42 0.17
C GLU A 28 -4.64 3.56 -0.80
N LEU A 29 -4.29 2.28 -0.87
CA LEU A 29 -5.09 1.25 -1.53
C LEU A 29 -5.82 0.43 -0.47
N MET A 30 -7.15 0.38 -0.58
CA MET A 30 -8.02 -0.48 0.21
C MET A 30 -8.73 -1.47 -0.71
N LEU A 31 -8.72 -2.75 -0.30
CA LEU A 31 -9.32 -3.86 -1.02
C LEU A 31 -10.39 -4.49 -0.14
N VAL A 32 -11.63 -4.54 -0.61
CA VAL A 32 -12.75 -5.15 0.13
C VAL A 32 -13.65 -5.95 -0.81
N PRO A 33 -14.38 -6.97 -0.32
CA PRO A 33 -15.41 -7.62 -1.12
C PRO A 33 -16.54 -6.65 -1.49
N ILE A 34 -17.13 -6.80 -2.68
CA ILE A 34 -18.10 -5.83 -3.23
C ILE A 34 -19.31 -5.57 -2.32
N ASP A 35 -19.81 -6.62 -1.66
CA ASP A 35 -21.01 -6.60 -0.81
C ASP A 35 -20.72 -6.24 0.66
N THR A 36 -19.52 -5.75 0.95
CA THR A 36 -19.16 -5.32 2.31
C THR A 36 -19.27 -3.81 2.45
N GLN A 37 -19.85 -3.38 3.58
CA GLN A 37 -19.91 -1.98 3.97
C GLN A 37 -18.70 -1.67 4.85
N ILE A 38 -17.94 -0.66 4.45
CA ILE A 38 -16.83 -0.13 5.25
C ILE A 38 -17.33 0.95 6.20
N VAL A 39 -16.65 1.07 7.33
CA VAL A 39 -16.82 2.15 8.30
C VAL A 39 -16.31 3.46 7.71
N ASN A 40 -16.95 4.57 8.09
CA ASN A 40 -16.50 5.89 7.66
C ASN A 40 -15.06 6.16 8.11
N TRP A 41 -14.30 6.91 7.30
CA TRP A 41 -12.89 7.19 7.58
C TRP A 41 -12.65 7.79 8.98
N ASP A 42 -13.49 8.75 9.37
CA ASP A 42 -13.42 9.44 10.66
C ASP A 42 -13.68 8.50 11.86
N GLU A 43 -14.57 7.52 11.67
CA GLU A 43 -14.88 6.51 12.70
C GLU A 43 -13.80 5.44 12.80
N LYS A 44 -13.13 5.12 11.68
CA LYS A 44 -12.02 4.18 11.66
C LYS A 44 -10.77 4.71 12.38
N LYS A 45 -10.63 6.04 12.50
CA LYS A 45 -9.50 6.73 13.17
C LYS A 45 -8.13 6.27 12.64
N GLN A 46 -8.01 6.09 11.33
CA GLN A 46 -6.76 5.69 10.68
C GLN A 46 -6.11 6.85 9.91
N SER A 47 -4.79 6.77 9.75
CA SER A 47 -4.03 7.62 8.82
C SER A 47 -3.88 6.91 7.49
N VAL A 48 -3.76 7.68 6.41
CA VAL A 48 -3.49 7.14 5.07
C VAL A 48 -2.11 6.50 5.05
N ASP A 49 -2.02 5.21 4.70
CA ASP A 49 -0.75 4.55 4.43
C ASP A 49 -0.33 4.75 2.98
N SER A 50 0.94 5.09 2.74
CA SER A 50 1.44 5.31 1.39
C SER A 50 1.37 4.03 0.56
N LEU A 51 0.82 4.15 -0.65
CA LEU A 51 0.71 3.10 -1.68
C LEU A 51 2.05 2.44 -1.99
N VAL A 52 3.15 3.18 -1.84
CA VAL A 52 4.51 2.67 -2.01
C VAL A 52 5.38 3.08 -0.82
N GLN A 53 6.09 2.11 -0.27
CA GLN A 53 7.20 2.32 0.65
C GLN A 53 8.51 2.34 -0.15
N LEU A 54 9.22 3.46 -0.03
CA LEU A 54 10.49 3.72 -0.70
C LEU A 54 11.52 4.15 0.34
N LYS A 55 12.74 3.63 0.22
CA LYS A 55 13.91 4.11 0.95
C LYS A 55 15.08 4.31 -0.01
N ILE A 56 15.52 5.55 -0.11
CA ILE A 56 16.74 5.96 -0.83
C ILE A 56 17.88 6.08 0.20
N VAL A 57 19.09 5.67 -0.17
CA VAL A 57 20.30 5.84 0.67
C VAL A 57 20.51 7.33 0.96
N GLY A 58 20.79 7.67 2.21
CA GLY A 58 21.00 9.06 2.66
C GLY A 58 19.73 9.74 3.17
N ASP A 59 18.55 9.30 2.74
CA ASP A 59 17.28 9.81 3.27
C ASP A 59 17.06 9.37 4.72
N THR A 60 16.40 10.22 5.48
CA THR A 60 16.14 10.00 6.91
C THR A 60 15.18 8.83 7.12
N TYR A 61 15.50 7.95 8.08
CA TYR A 61 14.55 6.94 8.57
C TYR A 61 13.41 7.59 9.33
N LEU A 62 12.30 6.86 9.51
CA LEU A 62 11.25 7.29 10.43
C LEU A 62 11.84 7.50 11.84
N GLY A 63 11.51 8.62 12.46
CA GLY A 63 12.00 8.97 13.79
C GLY A 63 11.45 8.08 14.91
N GLY A 64 11.92 8.31 16.14
CA GLY A 64 11.51 7.56 17.32
C GLY A 64 12.15 6.18 17.39
N TYR A 65 11.35 5.17 17.76
CA TYR A 65 11.81 3.78 17.96
C TYR A 65 11.87 2.94 16.67
N ALA A 66 11.65 3.54 15.51
CA ALA A 66 11.58 2.84 14.22
C ALA A 66 12.96 2.60 13.57
N GLY A 67 14.00 3.33 14.01
CA GLY A 67 15.35 3.22 13.49
C GLY A 67 15.91 1.80 13.63
N GLY A 68 16.27 1.18 12.50
CA GLY A 68 16.82 -0.19 12.46
C GLY A 68 15.79 -1.32 12.54
N VAL A 69 14.51 -1.02 12.75
CA VAL A 69 13.42 -2.02 12.82
C VAL A 69 12.64 -2.07 11.50
N THR A 70 12.51 -0.93 10.82
CA THR A 70 11.74 -0.83 9.58
C THR A 70 12.33 0.23 8.64
N MET A 71 12.15 0.01 7.34
CA MET A 71 12.44 1.00 6.29
C MET A 71 11.18 1.73 5.80
N ARG A 72 10.02 1.44 6.41
CA ARG A 72 8.75 2.06 6.07
C ARG A 72 8.64 3.49 6.57
N GLN A 73 7.86 4.29 5.85
CA GLN A 73 7.51 5.68 6.19
C GLN A 73 8.73 6.59 6.47
N GLY A 74 9.88 6.29 5.85
CA GLY A 74 11.03 7.18 5.84
C GLY A 74 10.81 8.40 4.93
N GLU A 75 11.77 9.31 4.92
CA GLU A 75 11.72 10.57 4.18
C GLU A 75 11.37 10.36 2.69
N SER A 76 12.01 9.39 2.02
CA SER A 76 11.72 9.08 0.60
C SER A 76 10.26 8.72 0.35
N THR A 77 9.59 8.08 1.33
CA THR A 77 8.17 7.75 1.23
C THR A 77 7.31 9.00 1.46
N THR A 78 7.62 9.78 2.49
CA THR A 78 6.84 10.98 2.84
C THR A 78 6.92 12.10 1.80
N LEU A 79 7.99 12.13 0.99
CA LEU A 79 8.16 13.10 -0.09
C LEU A 79 7.43 12.70 -1.38
N LEU A 80 7.01 11.43 -1.52
CA LEU A 80 6.24 10.97 -2.68
C LEU A 80 4.79 11.47 -2.60
N LYS A 81 4.42 12.36 -3.51
CA LYS A 81 3.09 12.96 -3.60
C LYS A 81 2.35 12.42 -4.82
N TYR A 82 1.04 12.25 -4.70
CA TYR A 82 0.19 11.90 -5.83
C TYR A 82 0.32 12.90 -6.98
N LYS A 83 0.48 12.36 -8.20
CA LYS A 83 0.50 13.14 -9.43
C LYS A 83 -0.71 12.84 -10.32
N GLU A 84 -0.90 11.57 -10.67
CA GLU A 84 -1.98 11.13 -11.57
C GLU A 84 -2.28 9.64 -11.40
N GLN A 85 -3.49 9.24 -11.77
CA GLN A 85 -3.89 7.84 -11.89
C GLN A 85 -4.50 7.61 -13.28
N LYS A 86 -4.08 6.54 -13.95
CA LYS A 86 -4.56 6.14 -15.27
C LYS A 86 -5.17 4.76 -15.20
N PHE A 87 -6.31 4.60 -15.83
CA PHE A 87 -6.98 3.31 -16.00
C PHE A 87 -6.88 2.88 -17.46
N ASN A 88 -6.38 1.67 -17.69
CA ASN A 88 -6.27 1.07 -19.01
C ASN A 88 -7.06 -0.24 -19.00
N SER A 89 -8.16 -0.28 -19.75
CA SER A 89 -8.88 -1.53 -19.99
C SER A 89 -8.37 -2.16 -21.29
N MET A 90 -7.98 -3.44 -21.20
CA MET A 90 -7.51 -4.26 -22.31
C MET A 90 -8.40 -5.51 -22.38
N GLU A 91 -8.34 -6.23 -23.50
CA GLU A 91 -9.15 -7.44 -23.73
C GLU A 91 -9.00 -8.46 -22.60
N GLU A 92 -7.75 -8.78 -22.23
CA GLU A 92 -7.43 -9.83 -21.24
C GLU A 92 -7.27 -9.33 -19.80
N LYS A 93 -7.13 -8.01 -19.60
CA LYS A 93 -6.83 -7.43 -18.29
C LYS A 93 -7.19 -5.95 -18.18
N ASP A 94 -7.50 -5.51 -16.98
CA ASP A 94 -7.55 -4.11 -16.61
C ASP A 94 -6.32 -3.74 -15.78
N GLN A 95 -5.82 -2.52 -15.96
CA GLN A 95 -4.66 -2.04 -15.22
C GLN A 95 -4.85 -0.59 -14.75
N ILE A 96 -4.60 -0.38 -13.46
CA ILE A 96 -4.55 0.92 -12.82
C ILE A 96 -3.09 1.27 -12.59
N ILE A 97 -2.67 2.44 -13.06
CA ILE A 97 -1.32 2.96 -12.88
C ILE A 97 -1.41 4.25 -12.06
N THR A 98 -0.94 4.21 -10.82
CA THR A 98 -0.86 5.37 -9.95
C THR A 98 0.56 5.90 -9.98
N THR A 99 0.73 7.17 -10.37
CA THR A 99 2.03 7.84 -10.41
C THR A 99 2.19 8.78 -9.21
N LEU A 100 3.26 8.57 -8.46
CA LEU A 100 3.71 9.41 -7.36
C LEU A 100 5.01 10.13 -7.77
N LYS A 101 5.24 11.33 -7.26
CA LYS A 101 6.41 12.15 -7.57
C LYS A 101 7.04 12.73 -6.32
N ASP A 102 8.35 12.83 -6.38
CA ASP A 102 9.19 13.59 -5.46
C ASP A 102 9.70 14.84 -6.19
N ASP A 103 9.71 15.99 -5.50
CA ASP A 103 10.18 17.27 -6.03
C ASP A 103 11.68 17.25 -6.39
N ARG A 104 12.45 16.27 -5.87
CA ARG A 104 13.86 16.00 -6.21
C ARG A 104 14.05 15.38 -7.60
N GLY A 105 12.99 15.10 -8.34
CA GLY A 105 13.06 14.51 -9.69
C GLY A 105 12.89 13.00 -9.72
N TYR A 106 12.31 12.41 -8.68
CA TYR A 106 11.99 10.97 -8.66
C TYR A 106 10.52 10.74 -9.00
N GLU A 107 10.25 9.69 -9.76
CA GLU A 107 8.88 9.27 -10.08
C GLU A 107 8.73 7.79 -9.78
N VAL A 108 7.65 7.45 -9.09
CA VAL A 108 7.28 6.08 -8.75
C VAL A 108 5.95 5.76 -9.39
N LYS A 109 5.84 4.60 -10.03
CA LYS A 109 4.59 4.11 -10.60
C LYS A 109 4.22 2.79 -9.94
N HIS A 110 3.09 2.77 -9.27
CA HIS A 110 2.45 1.56 -8.78
C HIS A 110 1.48 1.04 -9.84
N TYR A 111 1.57 -0.25 -10.15
CA TYR A 111 0.74 -0.92 -11.14
C TYR A 111 -0.14 -1.94 -10.42
N LEU A 112 -1.46 -1.81 -10.53
CA LEU A 112 -2.41 -2.83 -10.07
C LEU A 112 -3.11 -3.40 -11.30
N THR A 113 -2.99 -4.71 -11.51
CA THR A 113 -3.52 -5.39 -12.69
C THR A 113 -4.51 -6.47 -12.26
N TRP A 114 -5.69 -6.45 -12.86
CA TRP A 114 -6.67 -7.51 -12.76
C TRP A 114 -6.77 -8.22 -14.10
N TYR A 115 -6.50 -9.52 -14.14
CA TYR A 115 -6.77 -10.35 -15.30
C TYR A 115 -8.25 -10.74 -15.27
N LYS A 116 -8.94 -10.64 -16.41
CA LYS A 116 -10.40 -10.86 -16.45
C LYS A 116 -10.74 -12.23 -15.87
N ASN A 117 -11.77 -12.26 -15.02
CA ASN A 117 -12.22 -13.46 -14.29
C ASN A 117 -11.24 -14.00 -13.22
N SER A 118 -10.12 -13.33 -12.96
CA SER A 118 -9.23 -13.69 -11.86
C SER A 118 -9.84 -13.34 -10.50
N LYS A 119 -9.55 -14.16 -9.48
CA LYS A 119 -9.85 -13.87 -8.06
C LYS A 119 -8.70 -13.17 -7.33
N SER A 120 -7.71 -12.69 -8.09
CA SER A 120 -6.52 -12.05 -7.55
C SER A 120 -6.14 -10.80 -8.33
N LEU A 121 -5.38 -9.94 -7.67
CA LEU A 121 -4.77 -8.75 -8.24
C LEU A 121 -3.26 -8.92 -8.24
N ASN A 122 -2.63 -8.53 -9.35
CA ASN A 122 -1.18 -8.51 -9.47
C ASN A 122 -0.67 -7.08 -9.33
N THR A 123 0.38 -6.90 -8.53
CA THR A 123 0.98 -5.59 -8.31
C THR A 123 2.50 -5.60 -8.39
N PHE A 124 3.04 -4.51 -8.91
CA PHE A 124 4.46 -4.19 -8.87
C PHE A 124 4.67 -2.67 -8.93
N THR A 125 5.88 -2.25 -8.58
CA THR A 125 6.27 -0.84 -8.59
C THR A 125 7.46 -0.63 -9.52
N LYS A 126 7.48 0.50 -10.24
CA LYS A 126 8.65 0.98 -11.00
C LYS A 126 9.11 2.32 -10.48
N PHE A 127 10.41 2.44 -10.22
CA PHE A 127 11.07 3.69 -9.90
C PHE A 127 11.75 4.27 -11.14
N TYR A 128 11.63 5.58 -11.31
CA TYR A 128 12.25 6.34 -12.39
C TYR A 128 13.05 7.48 -11.77
N ASN A 129 14.37 7.39 -11.89
CA ASN A 129 15.25 8.51 -11.57
C ASN A 129 15.27 9.49 -12.76
N LYS A 130 14.68 10.67 -12.60
CA LYS A 130 14.71 11.76 -13.59
C LYS A 130 15.56 12.94 -13.10
N SER A 131 16.31 12.76 -12.02
CA SER A 131 17.30 13.72 -11.55
C SER A 131 18.61 13.60 -12.33
N SER A 132 19.57 14.48 -12.04
CA SER A 132 20.94 14.40 -12.52
C SER A 132 21.82 13.44 -11.70
N ASP A 133 21.34 12.97 -10.55
CA ASP A 133 22.18 12.33 -9.54
C ASP A 133 22.05 10.81 -9.61
N ILE A 134 23.12 10.11 -9.24
CA ILE A 134 23.06 8.65 -9.05
C ILE A 134 22.36 8.38 -7.73
N VAL A 135 21.35 7.50 -7.78
CA VAL A 135 20.53 7.14 -6.63
C VAL A 135 20.65 5.65 -6.35
N THR A 136 20.74 5.28 -5.07
CA THR A 136 20.68 3.90 -4.61
C THR A 136 19.41 3.69 -3.79
N LEU A 137 18.65 2.67 -4.15
CA LEU A 137 17.46 2.25 -3.41
C LEU A 137 17.84 1.20 -2.38
N GLU A 138 17.57 1.46 -1.10
CA GLU A 138 17.66 0.44 -0.03
C GLU A 138 16.40 -0.43 0.01
N MET A 139 15.24 0.15 -0.31
CA MET A 139 13.95 -0.53 -0.31
C MET A 139 13.02 0.05 -1.37
N ILE A 140 12.30 -0.82 -2.06
CA ILE A 140 11.10 -0.48 -2.81
C ILE A 140 10.07 -1.59 -2.62
N SER A 141 8.88 -1.24 -2.15
CA SER A 141 7.80 -2.22 -1.98
C SER A 141 7.07 -2.51 -3.29
N SER A 142 6.82 -3.78 -3.58
CA SER A 142 5.88 -4.16 -4.65
C SER A 142 4.44 -3.79 -4.30
N PHE A 143 4.09 -3.78 -3.02
CA PHE A 143 2.79 -3.34 -2.51
C PHE A 143 2.90 -2.81 -1.08
N SER A 144 1.98 -1.92 -0.72
CA SER A 144 1.71 -1.50 0.66
C SER A 144 0.19 -1.37 0.80
N ILE A 145 -0.38 -1.98 1.83
CA ILE A 145 -1.83 -1.94 2.08
C ILE A 145 -2.04 -1.48 3.52
N GLY A 146 -2.83 -0.41 3.66
CA GLY A 146 -3.36 0.09 4.92
C GLY A 146 -4.81 -0.37 5.13
N GLY A 147 -5.42 0.03 6.24
CA GLY A 147 -6.85 -0.11 6.45
C GLY A 147 -7.43 -1.52 6.30
N ILE A 148 -6.67 -2.54 6.67
CA ILE A 148 -7.00 -3.97 6.49
C ILE A 148 -8.12 -4.50 7.42
N THR A 149 -8.66 -3.64 8.29
CA THR A 149 -9.83 -3.92 9.14
C THR A 149 -10.94 -2.88 8.94
N PRO A 150 -11.37 -2.58 7.69
CA PRO A 150 -12.21 -1.42 7.40
C PRO A 150 -13.66 -1.59 7.87
N PHE A 151 -14.00 -2.71 8.51
CA PHE A 151 -15.35 -3.09 8.94
C PHE A 151 -15.62 -2.78 10.42
N THR A 152 -14.59 -2.36 11.17
CA THR A 152 -14.67 -2.13 12.61
C THR A 152 -14.20 -0.72 12.94
N THR A 153 -14.96 0.00 13.77
CA THR A 153 -14.60 1.34 14.25
C THR A 153 -13.34 1.32 15.11
N GLY A 154 -12.56 2.40 15.08
CA GLY A 154 -11.33 2.51 15.87
C GLY A 154 -10.21 1.59 15.41
N ASP A 155 -9.37 1.15 16.35
CA ASP A 155 -8.16 0.35 16.09
C ASP A 155 -8.45 -1.10 15.69
N ALA A 156 -9.67 -1.59 15.93
CA ALA A 156 -10.11 -2.94 15.60
C ALA A 156 -9.23 -4.04 16.23
N TYR A 157 -8.82 -3.83 17.49
CA TYR A 157 -8.01 -4.76 18.27
C TYR A 157 -8.60 -6.19 18.28
N HIS A 158 -7.75 -7.21 18.14
CA HIS A 158 -8.10 -8.63 18.10
C HIS A 158 -9.05 -9.09 16.98
N THR A 159 -9.30 -8.25 15.97
CA THR A 159 -10.19 -8.61 14.85
C THR A 159 -9.43 -9.23 13.67
N LEU A 160 -8.10 -9.10 13.64
CA LEU A 160 -7.27 -9.59 12.53
C LEU A 160 -6.31 -10.67 13.00
N LYS A 161 -6.30 -11.78 12.26
CA LYS A 161 -5.34 -12.87 12.41
C LYS A 161 -4.43 -12.94 11.20
N ALA A 162 -3.14 -13.18 11.44
CA ALA A 162 -2.21 -13.53 10.37
C ALA A 162 -2.02 -15.04 10.33
N HIS A 163 -2.17 -15.61 9.13
CA HIS A 163 -1.83 -16.99 8.84
C HIS A 163 -0.50 -17.01 8.08
N ARG A 164 0.51 -17.68 8.62
CA ARG A 164 1.85 -17.78 8.02
C ARG A 164 2.21 -19.24 7.85
N LEU A 165 2.82 -19.57 6.71
CA LEU A 165 3.48 -20.85 6.51
C LEU A 165 4.95 -20.69 6.89
N ARG A 166 5.35 -21.32 8.00
CA ARG A 166 6.72 -21.32 8.49
C ARG A 166 7.42 -22.61 8.04
N SER A 167 8.71 -22.47 7.76
CA SER A 167 9.53 -23.60 7.31
C SER A 167 10.86 -23.59 8.04
N VAL A 168 11.31 -24.77 8.43
CA VAL A 168 12.73 -25.07 8.66
C VAL A 168 13.11 -26.24 7.76
N TRP A 169 14.40 -26.51 7.59
CA TRP A 169 14.87 -27.60 6.74
C TRP A 169 14.19 -28.92 7.13
N SER A 170 13.58 -29.61 6.16
CA SER A 170 12.82 -30.86 6.35
C SER A 170 11.56 -30.74 7.24
N MET A 171 11.06 -29.53 7.47
CA MET A 171 9.78 -29.25 8.13
C MET A 171 9.12 -28.01 7.51
N GLU A 172 8.89 -28.04 6.20
CA GLU A 172 8.29 -26.96 5.44
C GLU A 172 6.76 -26.87 5.63
N GLY A 173 6.21 -25.67 5.48
CA GLY A 173 4.76 -25.48 5.32
C GLY A 173 3.93 -25.62 6.60
N ARG A 174 4.51 -25.43 7.78
CA ARG A 174 3.77 -25.44 9.05
C ARG A 174 2.89 -24.19 9.15
N LEU A 175 1.58 -24.39 9.29
CA LEU A 175 0.63 -23.30 9.53
C LEU A 175 0.79 -22.77 10.94
N GLU A 176 1.07 -21.48 11.02
CA GLU A 176 1.06 -20.67 12.22
C GLU A 176 -0.06 -19.64 12.10
N THR A 177 -0.85 -19.48 13.16
CA THR A 177 -1.94 -18.50 13.22
C THR A 177 -1.83 -17.72 14.51
N ASN A 178 -1.69 -16.40 14.39
CA ASN A 178 -1.58 -15.48 15.51
C ASN A 178 -2.48 -14.27 15.29
N THR A 179 -2.77 -13.56 16.38
CA THR A 179 -3.32 -12.20 16.27
C THR A 179 -2.22 -11.27 15.74
N ILE A 180 -2.59 -10.13 15.16
CA ILE A 180 -1.58 -9.15 14.71
C ILE A 180 -0.78 -8.62 15.90
N GLU A 181 -1.40 -8.53 17.07
CA GLU A 181 -0.78 -7.99 18.28
C GLU A 181 0.28 -8.91 18.88
N ASP A 182 0.27 -10.21 18.57
CA ASP A 182 1.33 -11.16 18.94
C ASP A 182 2.67 -10.89 18.22
N PHE A 183 2.71 -9.98 17.23
CA PHE A 183 3.93 -9.60 16.50
C PHE A 183 4.58 -8.29 16.94
N GLN A 184 4.07 -7.67 18.00
CA GLN A 184 4.62 -6.44 18.57
C GLN A 184 5.83 -6.69 19.46
#